data_AF-A0A011Q568-F1
#
_entry.id   AF-A0A011Q568-F1
#
_cell.length_a   1.000
_cell.length_b   1.000
_cell.length_c   1.000
_cell.angle_alpha   90.00
_cell.angle_beta   90.00
_cell.angle_gamma   90.00
#
_symmetry.space_group_name_H-M   'P 1'
#
loop_
_entity.id
_entity.type
_entity.pdbx_description
1 polymer ?
#
loop_
_entity_poly.entity_id
_entity_poly.type
_entity_poly.pdbx_seq_one_letter_code
_entity_poly.pdbx_strand_id
1 'polypeptide(L)'
;MSETAVIFMSNGKTYTVSKTPDAILADLTSNPASSSYPIQKYTLPNGKDVLLNVSHIVAVETSELSNMDVSSQDQHNPVEDNRTH
;
A
#
# COMPACT_ATOMS: atom_id res chain seq x y z
N MET A 1 -2.76 -18.28 -5.85
CA MET A 1 -2.67 -16.81 -6.03
C MET A 1 -1.50 -16.34 -5.20
N SER A 2 -0.66 -15.44 -5.70
CA SER A 2 0.39 -14.84 -4.86
C SER A 2 -0.30 -13.88 -3.90
N GLU A 3 -0.41 -14.28 -2.63
CA GLU A 3 -1.07 -13.47 -1.61
C GLU A 3 -0.20 -12.23 -1.32
N THR A 4 -0.83 -11.06 -1.41
CA THR A 4 -0.19 -9.76 -1.18
C THR A 4 -0.88 -9.06 -0.03
N ALA A 5 -0.16 -8.14 0.61
CA ALA A 5 -0.66 -7.35 1.72
C ALA A 5 -0.37 -5.86 1.49
N VAL A 6 -1.19 -5.02 2.09
CA VAL A 6 -1.04 -3.57 2.06
C VAL A 6 -0.54 -3.11 3.43
N ILE A 7 0.60 -2.42 3.45
CA ILE A 7 1.18 -1.83 4.65
C ILE A 7 0.90 -0.32 4.63
N PHE A 8 0.25 0.17 5.67
CA PHE A 8 -0.01 1.59 5.86
C PHE A 8 1.02 2.18 6.83
N MET A 9 1.66 3.28 6.42
CA MET A 9 2.69 3.97 7.20
C MET A 9 2.14 5.26 7.83
N SER A 10 2.69 5.65 8.97
CA SER A 10 2.32 6.88 9.70
C SER A 10 2.57 8.17 8.91
N ASN A 11 3.42 8.12 7.88
CA ASN A 11 3.67 9.24 6.96
C ASN A 11 2.65 9.32 5.81
N GLY A 12 1.59 8.51 5.84
CA GLY A 12 0.55 8.44 4.81
C GLY A 12 0.93 7.65 3.56
N LYS A 13 2.13 7.06 3.49
CA LYS A 13 2.51 6.17 2.39
C LYS A 13 1.95 4.77 2.58
N THR A 14 1.68 4.12 1.46
CA THR A 14 1.16 2.76 1.42
C THR A 14 2.04 1.89 0.54
N TYR A 15 2.30 0.65 0.97
CA TYR A 15 3.11 -0.31 0.24
C TYR A 15 2.36 -1.63 0.06
N THR A 16 2.11 -2.02 -1.19
CA THR A 16 1.68 -3.39 -1.49
C THR A 16 2.92 -4.28 -1.56
N VAL A 17 2.94 -5.36 -0.78
CA VAL A 17 4.08 -6.28 -0.67
C VAL A 17 3.66 -7.71 -1.02
N SER A 18 4.59 -8.48 -1.56
CA SER A 18 4.44 -9.90 -1.94
C SER A 18 4.56 -10.82 -0.72
N LYS A 19 3.75 -10.55 0.31
CA LYS A 19 3.73 -11.27 1.57
C LYS A 19 2.32 -11.23 2.16
N THR A 20 1.94 -12.25 2.93
CA THR A 20 0.63 -12.29 3.61
C THR A 20 0.62 -11.38 4.84
N PRO A 21 -0.55 -10.87 5.27
CA PRO A 21 -0.67 -10.09 6.49
C PRO A 21 -0.18 -10.84 7.74
N ASP A 22 -0.50 -12.13 7.88
CA ASP A 22 -0.05 -12.95 9.02
C ASP A 22 1.48 -13.06 9.09
N ALA A 23 2.13 -13.21 7.93
CA ALA A 23 3.58 -13.29 7.89
C ALA A 23 4.24 -11.93 8.17
N ILE A 24 3.57 -10.82 7.84
CA ILE A 24 4.01 -9.48 8.25
C ILE A 24 3.85 -9.32 9.76
N LEU A 25 2.71 -9.72 10.32
CA LEU A 25 2.47 -9.66 11.76
C LEU A 25 3.50 -10.49 12.54
N ALA A 26 3.84 -11.68 12.05
CA ALA A 26 4.91 -12.50 12.62
C ALA A 26 6.27 -11.77 12.62
N ASP A 27 6.64 -11.09 11.52
CA ASP A 27 7.86 -10.28 11.47
C ASP A 27 7.83 -9.14 12.51
N LEU A 28 6.69 -8.45 12.66
CA LEU A 28 6.52 -7.35 13.62
C LEU A 28 6.64 -7.82 15.07
N THR A 29 6.17 -9.04 15.37
CA THR A 29 6.34 -9.63 16.70
C THR A 29 7.77 -10.10 16.97
N SER A 30 8.48 -10.55 15.93
CA SER A 30 9.86 -11.04 16.04
C SER A 30 10.89 -9.91 16.11
N ASN A 31 10.60 -8.79 15.45
CA ASN A 31 11.37 -7.55 15.50
C ASN A 31 10.44 -6.41 15.92
N PRO A 32 10.22 -6.24 17.23
CA PRO A 32 9.28 -5.25 17.72
C PRO A 32 9.73 -3.83 17.38
N ALA A 33 8.75 -2.93 17.24
CA ALA A 33 8.95 -1.49 17.04
C ALA A 33 9.84 -0.82 18.12
N SER A 34 10.07 -1.49 19.25
CA SER A 34 10.95 -1.06 20.34
C SER A 34 12.42 -1.46 20.16
N SER A 35 12.79 -2.15 19.06
CA SER A 35 14.18 -2.48 18.79
C SER A 35 14.98 -1.23 18.40
N SER A 36 16.30 -1.24 18.62
CA SER A 36 17.17 -0.09 18.28
C SER A 36 17.22 0.18 16.77
N TYR A 37 16.88 -0.82 15.95
CA TYR A 37 16.84 -0.75 14.49
C TYR A 37 15.61 -1.50 13.97
N PRO A 38 14.42 -0.89 14.06
CA PRO A 38 13.16 -1.52 13.66
C PRO A 38 13.00 -1.43 12.13
N ILE A 39 14.02 -1.79 11.35
CA ILE A 39 13.97 -1.76 9.88
C ILE A 39 13.81 -3.19 9.35
N GLN A 40 12.80 -3.40 8.53
CA GLN A 40 12.49 -4.69 7.91
C GLN A 40 12.45 -4.57 6.39
N LYS A 41 12.93 -5.61 5.70
CA LYS A 41 12.90 -5.70 4.23
C LYS A 41 11.63 -6.37 3.76
N TYR A 42 10.93 -5.74 2.83
CA TYR A 42 9.78 -6.31 2.13
C TYR A 42 10.00 -6.27 0.62
N THR A 43 9.50 -7.28 -0.08
CA THR A 43 9.55 -7.34 -1.55
C THR A 43 8.21 -6.90 -2.12
N LEU A 44 8.24 -5.97 -3.07
CA LEU A 44 7.07 -5.46 -3.78
C LEU A 44 6.62 -6.45 -4.89
N PRO A 45 5.39 -6.35 -5.41
CA PRO A 45 4.90 -7.16 -6.52
C PRO A 45 5.76 -7.09 -7.79
N ASN A 46 6.48 -5.99 -8.00
CA ASN A 46 7.40 -5.80 -9.13
C ASN A 46 8.80 -6.41 -8.90
N GLY A 47 8.99 -7.16 -7.81
CA GLY A 47 10.27 -7.80 -7.46
C GLY A 47 11.32 -6.88 -6.82
N LYS A 48 11.02 -5.60 -6.62
CA LYS A 48 11.94 -4.67 -5.93
C LYS A 48 11.81 -4.83 -4.42
N ASP A 49 12.93 -4.67 -3.72
CA ASP A 49 12.94 -4.62 -2.26
C ASP A 49 12.77 -3.17 -1.75
N VAL A 50 12.06 -3.04 -0.64
CA VAL A 50 11.92 -1.80 0.13
C VAL A 50 12.29 -2.08 1.59
N LEU A 51 12.95 -1.10 2.23
CA LEU A 51 13.24 -1.11 3.65
C LEU A 51 12.23 -0.21 4.36
N LEU A 52 11.46 -0.77 5.27
CA LEU A 52 10.44 -0.06 6.04
C LEU A 52 10.80 -0.05 7.51
N ASN A 53 10.61 1.09 8.16
CA ASN A 53 10.68 1.18 9.62
C ASN A 53 9.35 0.67 10.21
N VAL A 54 9.39 -0.46 10.90
CA VAL A 54 8.21 -1.13 11.43
C VAL A 54 7.53 -0.35 12.55
N SER A 55 8.25 0.53 13.25
CA SER A 55 7.66 1.43 14.25
C SER A 55 6.74 2.49 13.64
N HIS A 56 6.79 2.66 12.32
CA HIS A 56 5.91 3.57 11.59
C HIS A 56 4.76 2.86 10.87
N ILE A 57 4.64 1.54 11.00
CA ILE A 57 3.50 0.81 10.45
C ILE A 57 2.30 1.03 11.36
N VAL A 58 1.19 1.50 10.78
CA VAL A 58 -0.06 1.78 11.53
C VAL A 58 -1.13 0.72 11.29
N ALA A 59 -1.11 0.05 10.13
CA ALA A 59 -2.04 -1.01 9.78
C ALA A 59 -1.47 -1.93 8.70
N VAL A 60 -1.95 -3.17 8.66
CA VAL A 60 -1.67 -4.16 7.61
C VAL A 60 -2.99 -4.81 7.20
N GLU A 61 -3.28 -4.84 5.89
CA GLU A 61 -4.52 -5.42 5.35
C GLU A 61 -4.20 -6.46 4.27
N THR A 62 -5.12 -7.43 4.09
CA THR A 62 -5.11 -8.33 2.94
C THR A 62 -5.33 -7.52 1.67
N SER A 63 -4.42 -7.64 0.70
CA SER A 63 -4.60 -6.97 -0.59
C SER A 63 -5.49 -7.85 -1.48
N GLU A 64 -6.80 -7.65 -1.38
CA GLU A 64 -7.73 -8.14 -2.41
C GLU A 64 -7.55 -7.26 -3.65
N LEU A 65 -6.57 -7.61 -4.50
CA LEU A 65 -6.35 -6.94 -5.80
C LEU A 65 -7.55 -7.06 -6.77
N SER A 66 -8.69 -7.55 -6.30
CA SER A 66 -9.89 -7.81 -7.08
C SER A 66 -10.76 -6.57 -7.34
N ASN A 67 -10.66 -5.51 -6.52
CA ASN A 67 -11.60 -4.38 -6.61
C ASN A 67 -10.94 -2.98 -6.65
N MET A 68 -9.68 -2.85 -7.07
CA MET A 68 -9.17 -1.52 -7.48
C MET A 68 -9.76 -1.15 -8.84
N ASP A 69 -11.04 -0.76 -8.82
CA ASP A 69 -11.69 -0.01 -9.87
C ASP A 69 -11.03 1.38 -9.92
N VAL A 70 -10.02 1.53 -10.77
CA VAL A 70 -9.45 2.84 -11.08
C VAL A 70 -10.38 3.53 -12.10
N SER A 71 -11.65 3.72 -11.77
CA SER A 71 -12.50 4.68 -12.47
C SER A 71 -12.17 6.08 -11.99
N SER A 72 -11.07 6.61 -12.49
CA SER A 72 -10.87 8.05 -12.63
C SER A 72 -10.79 8.37 -14.12
N GLN A 73 -11.81 7.95 -14.87
CA GLN A 73 -12.19 8.66 -16.08
C GLN A 73 -12.93 9.93 -15.65
N ASP A 74 -12.18 10.98 -15.33
CA ASP A 74 -12.69 12.35 -15.49
C ASP A 74 -12.88 12.54 -17.00
N GLN A 75 -14.05 12.11 -17.49
CA GLN A 75 -14.49 12.39 -18.84
C GLN A 75 -14.63 13.90 -18.99
N HIS A 76 -13.85 14.40 -19.94
CA HIS A 76 -13.92 15.71 -20.58
C HIS A 76 -15.37 16.24 -20.70
N ASN A 77 -15.67 17.36 -20.04
CA ASN A 77 -16.83 18.19 -20.37
C ASN A 77 -16.35 19.36 -21.26
N PRO A 78 -16.50 19.32 -22.60
CA PRO A 78 -16.46 20.55 -23.37
C PRO A 78 -17.72 21.34 -23.06
N VAL A 79 -17.57 22.50 -22.43
CA VAL A 79 -18.65 23.47 -22.27
C VAL A 79 -19.00 23.99 -23.66
N GLU A 80 -20.14 23.55 -24.21
CA GLU A 80 -20.79 24.20 -25.35
C GLU A 80 -21.26 25.60 -24.91
N ASP A 81 -20.48 26.63 -25.21
CA ASP A 81 -20.91 28.03 -25.12
C ASP A 81 -21.85 28.32 -26.31
N ASN A 82 -23.13 28.04 -26.10
CA ASN A 82 -24.19 28.36 -27.05
C ASN A 82 -24.72 29.77 -26.74
N ARG A 83 -23.95 30.82 -27.09
CA ARG A 83 -24.43 32.22 -27.03
C ARG A 83 -25.13 32.61 -28.32
N THR A 84 -26.45 32.40 -28.30
CA THR A 84 -27.40 33.17 -29.09
C THR A 84 -27.48 34.59 -28.50
N HIS A 85 -27.16 35.61 -29.29
CA HIS A 85 -27.81 36.93 -29.30
C HIS A 85 -27.31 37.74 -30.50
#